data_AF-A0A2W4WLY8-F1
#
_entry.id   AF-A0A2W4WLY8-F1
#
_cell.length_a   1.000
_cell.length_b   1.000
_cell.length_c   1.000
_cell.angle_alpha   90.00
_cell.angle_beta   90.00
_cell.angle_gamma   90.00
#
_symmetry.space_group_name_H-M   'P 1'
#
loop_
_entity.id
_entity.type
_entity.pdbx_description
1 polymer ?
#
loop_
_entity_poly.entity_id
_entity_poly.type
_entity_poly.pdbx_seq_one_letter_code
_entity_poly.pdbx_strand_id
1 'polypeptide(L)'
;MTGFVLFFAVACLGGVIATVGDRIGMKVGKSRLSLFNLRPRQTATLVSVVTGMIASFATLTLLFLLDGSLRKGVFQLDDIQLALSEAQTDLEATEAEKEQAESTLAKSTKLQAQAQARLSETNKSLQTAIAREAETLTNLLDTQSQLDQVSEQAGSLRDEIGNLRSEREALIEEQAKVRSQIAQRDREITQRNAEIAQRNQQIAQRDQQLQQRTTDLSERDQQIAQRNTEIAERETRLKGLQKQQAFLTEEISRLEEEFQGLRLGNVAIARNQTLAYTVARPDSEQNAVQAVEQALAEANRFAVQTVLPRTDTVDNFTLRFDPLAVAEIVRSITDRQSYVIKVSSAANYVIGEPCVAEALSKSGPPCILVNVAAVPNEIIYQPGDVLASVSVSSEDILNERLVERFIILQATAEFEARRSGIIRYRPIIANGLPEPLNDFLTRVDAYGESIEIQAFASQPIYPTGPVYLELAAVKDGDVLFRTRAAASP
;
A
#
# COMPACT_ATOMS: atom_id res chain seq x y z
N MET A 1 -178.95 72.54 -38.21
CA MET A 1 -179.69 73.23 -39.29
C MET A 1 -180.28 72.29 -40.36
N THR A 2 -180.13 70.96 -40.24
CA THR A 2 -180.57 69.99 -41.27
C THR A 2 -182.01 69.49 -41.09
N GLY A 3 -182.56 69.50 -39.86
CA GLY A 3 -183.90 68.98 -39.57
C GLY A 3 -185.05 69.68 -40.31
N PHE A 4 -184.89 70.98 -40.61
CA PHE A 4 -185.92 71.76 -41.31
C PHE A 4 -185.99 71.48 -42.83
N VAL A 5 -184.89 71.06 -43.47
CA VAL A 5 -184.87 70.67 -44.90
C VAL A 5 -185.59 69.33 -45.11
N LEU A 6 -185.45 68.40 -44.16
CA LEU A 6 -186.05 67.06 -44.22
C LEU A 6 -187.57 67.12 -44.00
N PHE A 7 -188.04 67.97 -43.09
CA PHE A 7 -189.47 68.20 -42.84
C PHE A 7 -190.20 68.74 -44.09
N PHE A 8 -189.58 69.67 -44.83
CA PHE A 8 -190.18 70.24 -46.05
C PHE A 8 -190.26 69.22 -47.21
N ALA A 9 -189.25 68.35 -47.36
CA ALA A 9 -189.23 67.30 -48.37
C ALA A 9 -190.30 66.21 -48.14
N VAL A 10 -190.50 65.79 -46.87
CA VAL A 10 -191.52 64.79 -46.50
C VAL A 10 -192.94 65.35 -46.73
N ALA A 11 -193.17 66.64 -46.42
CA ALA A 11 -194.47 67.29 -46.66
C ALA A 11 -194.83 67.39 -48.16
N CYS A 12 -193.88 67.75 -49.03
CA CYS A 12 -194.09 67.75 -50.49
C CYS A 12 -194.37 66.35 -51.05
N LEU A 13 -193.66 65.31 -50.56
CA LEU A 13 -193.88 63.92 -50.99
C LEU A 13 -195.28 63.42 -50.57
N GLY A 14 -195.75 63.80 -49.37
CA GLY A 14 -197.07 63.46 -48.86
C GLY A 14 -198.22 64.01 -49.71
N GLY A 15 -198.11 65.24 -50.22
CA GLY A 15 -199.12 65.84 -51.11
C GLY A 15 -199.23 65.14 -52.48
N VAL A 16 -198.12 64.64 -53.02
CA VAL A 16 -198.09 63.88 -54.29
C VAL A 16 -198.69 62.48 -54.12
N ILE A 17 -198.42 61.80 -53.01
CA ILE A 17 -198.97 60.46 -52.74
C ILE A 17 -200.49 60.53 -52.51
N ALA A 18 -200.98 61.57 -51.82
CA ALA A 18 -202.41 61.76 -51.57
C ALA A 18 -203.24 61.92 -52.87
N THR A 19 -202.73 62.64 -53.88
CA THR A 19 -203.42 62.84 -55.17
C THR A 19 -203.44 61.60 -56.06
N VAL A 20 -202.40 60.76 -56.00
CA VAL A 20 -202.36 59.48 -56.73
C VAL A 20 -203.32 58.46 -56.11
N GLY A 21 -203.39 58.41 -54.76
CA GLY A 21 -204.32 57.54 -54.04
C GLY A 21 -205.79 57.76 -54.41
N ASP A 22 -206.22 59.02 -54.51
CA ASP A 22 -207.61 59.38 -54.85
C ASP A 22 -207.98 59.05 -56.31
N ARG A 23 -207.00 59.16 -57.21
CA ARG A 23 -207.14 58.83 -58.64
C ARG A 23 -207.25 57.33 -58.90
N ILE A 24 -206.55 56.52 -58.10
CA ILE A 24 -206.67 55.05 -58.14
C ILE A 24 -208.05 54.62 -57.62
N GLY A 25 -208.57 55.27 -56.57
CA GLY A 25 -209.91 55.01 -56.02
C GLY A 25 -211.06 55.22 -57.02
N MET A 26 -211.08 56.33 -57.76
CA MET A 26 -212.12 56.62 -58.76
C MET A 26 -212.13 55.66 -59.97
N LYS A 27 -210.94 55.20 -60.40
CA LYS A 27 -210.78 54.34 -61.58
C LYS A 27 -211.28 52.90 -61.34
N VAL A 28 -211.28 52.47 -60.07
CA VAL A 28 -211.91 51.22 -59.64
C VAL A 28 -213.45 51.36 -59.56
N GLY A 29 -213.99 52.54 -59.26
CA GLY A 29 -215.45 52.77 -59.17
C GLY A 29 -216.24 52.69 -60.50
N LYS A 30 -215.60 52.93 -61.66
CA LYS A 30 -216.25 52.87 -63.00
C LYS A 30 -216.21 51.48 -63.66
N SER A 31 -215.27 50.63 -63.23
CA SER A 31 -214.90 49.39 -63.93
C SER A 31 -215.74 48.16 -63.53
N ARG A 32 -216.70 48.31 -62.60
CA ARG A 32 -217.66 47.26 -62.19
C ARG A 32 -217.01 45.92 -61.81
N LEU A 33 -215.74 45.97 -61.39
CA LEU A 33 -215.01 44.85 -60.85
C LEU A 33 -215.50 44.59 -59.42
N SER A 34 -215.95 43.36 -59.20
CA SER A 34 -216.34 42.83 -57.89
C SER A 34 -215.14 42.09 -57.31
N LEU A 35 -214.69 42.49 -56.12
CA LEU A 35 -213.79 41.68 -55.32
C LEU A 35 -214.56 41.23 -54.08
N PHE A 36 -214.73 39.91 -53.94
CA PHE A 36 -215.45 39.26 -52.84
C PHE A 36 -216.96 39.57 -52.75
N ASN A 37 -217.69 39.48 -53.87
CA ASN A 37 -219.17 39.52 -53.92
C ASN A 37 -219.83 40.80 -53.36
N LEU A 38 -219.06 41.84 -53.09
CA LEU A 38 -219.53 43.12 -52.58
C LEU A 38 -220.09 44.02 -53.70
N ARG A 39 -221.08 44.85 -53.35
CA ARG A 39 -221.69 45.83 -54.27
C ARG A 39 -220.65 46.92 -54.64
N PRO A 40 -220.56 47.41 -55.89
CA PRO A 40 -219.40 48.16 -56.44
C PRO A 40 -218.98 49.48 -55.74
N ARG A 41 -219.75 50.00 -54.78
CA ARG A 41 -219.44 51.26 -54.08
C ARG A 41 -218.51 51.08 -52.87
N GLN A 42 -218.39 49.87 -52.30
CA GLN A 42 -217.62 49.61 -51.07
C GLN A 42 -216.17 49.13 -51.31
N THR A 43 -215.86 48.56 -52.48
CA THR A 43 -214.50 48.07 -52.82
C THR A 43 -213.49 49.22 -52.98
N ALA A 44 -213.94 50.38 -53.46
CA ALA A 44 -213.09 51.55 -53.63
C ALA A 44 -212.56 52.09 -52.29
N THR A 45 -213.35 52.01 -51.22
CA THR A 45 -212.98 52.55 -49.90
C THR A 45 -211.90 51.71 -49.21
N LEU A 46 -211.91 50.38 -49.37
CA LEU A 46 -210.92 49.50 -48.73
C LEU A 46 -209.50 49.74 -49.26
N VAL A 47 -209.37 49.90 -50.58
CA VAL A 47 -208.06 50.11 -51.23
C VAL A 47 -207.40 51.41 -50.74
N SER A 48 -208.18 52.45 -50.47
CA SER A 48 -207.68 53.73 -49.95
C SER A 48 -206.99 53.60 -48.58
N VAL A 49 -207.58 52.85 -47.64
CA VAL A 49 -207.04 52.70 -46.27
C VAL A 49 -205.71 51.94 -46.28
N VAL A 50 -205.61 50.89 -47.10
CA VAL A 50 -204.38 50.10 -47.21
C VAL A 50 -203.25 50.94 -47.80
N THR A 51 -203.57 51.79 -48.79
CA THR A 51 -202.59 52.71 -49.38
C THR A 51 -202.08 53.73 -48.34
N GLY A 52 -202.95 54.18 -47.43
CA GLY A 52 -202.58 55.06 -46.31
C GLY A 52 -201.62 54.42 -45.30
N MET A 53 -201.76 53.13 -44.97
CA MET A 53 -200.84 52.45 -44.03
C MET A 53 -199.43 52.25 -44.59
N ILE A 54 -199.32 51.92 -45.88
CA ILE A 54 -198.01 51.66 -46.50
C ILE A 54 -197.15 52.93 -46.53
N ALA A 55 -197.77 54.10 -46.66
CA ALA A 55 -197.06 55.37 -46.62
C ALA A 55 -196.40 55.64 -45.25
N SER A 56 -197.12 55.39 -44.14
CA SER A 56 -196.61 55.65 -42.78
C SER A 56 -195.46 54.73 -42.36
N PHE A 57 -195.44 53.48 -42.84
CA PHE A 57 -194.36 52.55 -42.53
C PHE A 57 -193.04 52.97 -43.21
N ALA A 58 -193.12 53.42 -44.47
CA ALA A 58 -191.96 53.86 -45.24
C ALA A 58 -191.24 55.07 -44.62
N THR A 59 -191.98 55.99 -43.98
CA THR A 59 -191.39 57.15 -43.29
C THR A 59 -190.57 56.77 -42.06
N LEU A 60 -190.95 55.72 -41.33
CA LEU A 60 -190.25 55.32 -40.11
C LEU A 60 -188.97 54.53 -40.41
N THR A 61 -188.99 53.72 -41.46
CA THR A 61 -187.80 52.99 -41.93
C THR A 61 -186.70 53.94 -42.43
N LEU A 62 -187.08 55.06 -43.06
CA LEU A 62 -186.12 56.03 -43.59
C LEU A 62 -185.36 56.76 -42.47
N LEU A 63 -186.02 57.10 -41.35
CA LEU A 63 -185.37 57.73 -40.19
C LEU A 63 -184.32 56.82 -39.55
N PHE A 64 -184.56 55.51 -39.53
CA PHE A 64 -183.65 54.52 -38.95
C PHE A 64 -182.34 54.35 -39.77
N LEU A 65 -182.40 54.60 -41.07
CA LEU A 65 -181.25 54.48 -41.99
C LEU A 65 -180.33 55.71 -41.95
N LEU A 66 -180.83 56.89 -41.58
CA LEU A 66 -180.11 58.15 -41.75
C LEU A 66 -179.38 58.66 -40.49
N ASP A 67 -179.67 58.15 -39.29
CA ASP A 67 -179.02 58.64 -38.06
C ASP A 67 -178.06 57.62 -37.40
N GLY A 68 -176.76 57.95 -37.38
CA GLY A 68 -175.68 57.13 -36.84
C GLY A 68 -175.60 57.11 -35.30
N SER A 69 -176.27 58.05 -34.62
CA SER A 69 -176.21 58.18 -33.16
C SER A 69 -177.14 57.19 -32.43
N LEU A 70 -178.28 56.84 -33.05
CA LEU A 70 -179.21 55.82 -32.52
C LEU A 70 -178.66 54.39 -32.62
N ARG A 71 -177.75 54.12 -33.56
CA ARG A 71 -177.12 52.78 -33.75
C ARG A 71 -176.05 52.47 -32.70
N LYS A 72 -175.27 53.46 -32.28
CA LYS A 72 -174.17 53.29 -31.30
C LYS A 72 -174.65 53.08 -29.87
N GLY A 73 -175.81 53.61 -29.49
CA GLY A 73 -176.31 53.53 -28.10
C GLY A 73 -176.89 52.18 -27.67
N VAL A 74 -177.15 51.25 -28.62
CA VAL A 74 -177.91 50.02 -28.32
C VAL A 74 -177.02 48.75 -28.25
N PHE A 75 -175.73 48.80 -28.63
CA PHE A 75 -174.96 47.56 -28.88
C PHE A 75 -173.50 47.43 -28.39
N GLN A 76 -172.92 48.30 -27.55
CA GLN A 76 -171.50 48.16 -27.12
C GLN A 76 -171.21 48.44 -25.64
N LEU A 77 -171.66 47.56 -24.72
CA LEU A 77 -171.28 47.64 -23.30
C LEU A 77 -170.04 46.78 -22.95
N ASP A 78 -169.67 45.78 -23.76
CA ASP A 78 -168.63 44.80 -23.44
C ASP A 78 -167.19 45.26 -23.78
N ASP A 79 -167.00 46.08 -24.82
CA ASP A 79 -165.67 46.45 -25.34
C ASP A 79 -164.84 47.36 -24.41
N ILE A 80 -165.48 48.10 -23.47
CA ILE A 80 -164.78 49.03 -22.57
C ILE A 80 -164.18 48.31 -21.34
N GLN A 81 -164.74 47.17 -20.92
CA GLN A 81 -164.19 46.38 -19.80
C GLN A 81 -162.92 45.59 -20.21
N LEU A 82 -162.83 45.20 -21.48
CA LEU A 82 -161.71 44.42 -22.01
C LEU A 82 -160.39 45.22 -22.00
N ALA A 83 -160.44 46.52 -22.36
CA ALA A 83 -159.26 47.38 -22.41
C ALA A 83 -158.64 47.68 -21.03
N LEU A 84 -159.43 47.65 -19.93
CA LEU A 84 -158.91 47.86 -18.58
C LEU A 84 -158.16 46.62 -18.05
N SER A 85 -158.66 45.43 -18.38
CA SER A 85 -158.03 44.14 -18.04
C SER A 85 -156.67 43.99 -18.75
N GLU A 86 -156.58 44.38 -20.02
CA GLU A 86 -155.36 44.28 -20.81
C GLU A 86 -154.24 45.19 -20.25
N ALA A 87 -154.56 46.44 -19.92
CA ALA A 87 -153.59 47.37 -19.33
C ALA A 87 -153.08 46.95 -17.93
N GLN A 88 -153.91 46.28 -17.12
CA GLN A 88 -153.47 45.70 -15.85
C GLN A 88 -152.53 44.50 -16.07
N THR A 89 -152.81 43.68 -17.08
CA THR A 89 -151.99 42.50 -17.41
C THR A 89 -150.60 42.91 -17.93
N ASP A 90 -150.52 43.97 -18.74
CA ASP A 90 -149.24 44.50 -19.24
C ASP A 90 -148.38 45.15 -18.14
N LEU A 91 -149.02 45.81 -17.16
CA LEU A 91 -148.29 46.37 -16.01
C LEU A 91 -147.69 45.27 -15.15
N GLU A 92 -148.46 44.22 -14.85
CA GLU A 92 -147.97 43.04 -14.11
C GLU A 92 -146.85 42.32 -14.87
N ALA A 93 -146.97 42.20 -16.20
CA ALA A 93 -145.92 41.60 -17.04
C ALA A 93 -144.62 42.44 -17.04
N THR A 94 -144.74 43.77 -17.12
CA THR A 94 -143.58 44.68 -17.11
C THR A 94 -142.90 44.72 -15.73
N GLU A 95 -143.67 44.67 -14.66
CA GLU A 95 -143.13 44.56 -13.29
C GLU A 95 -142.39 43.23 -13.10
N ALA A 96 -142.93 42.12 -13.61
CA ALA A 96 -142.28 40.81 -13.58
C ALA A 96 -140.97 40.79 -14.41
N GLU A 97 -140.97 41.38 -15.61
CA GLU A 97 -139.75 41.51 -16.43
C GLU A 97 -138.69 42.38 -15.75
N LYS A 98 -139.10 43.49 -15.12
CA LYS A 98 -138.19 44.35 -14.35
C LYS A 98 -137.60 43.61 -13.16
N GLU A 99 -138.40 42.87 -12.39
CA GLU A 99 -137.92 42.06 -11.27
C GLU A 99 -136.94 40.96 -11.74
N GLN A 100 -137.22 40.34 -12.89
CA GLN A 100 -136.33 39.35 -13.50
C GLN A 100 -135.02 39.98 -14.00
N ALA A 101 -135.08 41.18 -14.58
CA ALA A 101 -133.90 41.94 -15.02
C ALA A 101 -133.04 42.39 -13.82
N GLU A 102 -133.65 42.90 -12.75
CA GLU A 102 -132.96 43.26 -11.50
C GLU A 102 -132.34 42.04 -10.83
N SER A 103 -133.03 40.90 -10.80
CA SER A 103 -132.50 39.62 -10.31
C SER A 103 -131.31 39.13 -11.15
N THR A 104 -131.39 39.27 -12.47
CA THR A 104 -130.31 38.90 -13.39
C THR A 104 -129.11 39.82 -13.25
N LEU A 105 -129.34 41.13 -13.10
CA LEU A 105 -128.29 42.10 -12.83
C LEU A 105 -127.63 41.84 -11.47
N ALA A 106 -128.40 41.53 -10.43
CA ALA A 106 -127.88 41.15 -9.11
C ALA A 106 -127.04 39.86 -9.16
N LYS A 107 -127.49 38.85 -9.92
CA LYS A 107 -126.71 37.61 -10.15
C LYS A 107 -125.43 37.89 -10.94
N SER A 108 -125.51 38.69 -12.00
CA SER A 108 -124.38 39.03 -12.86
C SER A 108 -123.32 39.84 -12.10
N THR A 109 -123.74 40.87 -11.36
CA THR A 109 -122.86 41.66 -10.48
C THR A 109 -122.23 40.81 -9.38
N LYS A 110 -122.98 39.87 -8.79
CA LYS A 110 -122.43 38.89 -7.83
C LYS A 110 -121.40 37.96 -8.47
N LEU A 111 -121.67 37.43 -9.66
CA LEU A 111 -120.73 36.60 -10.41
C LEU A 111 -119.48 37.39 -10.83
N GLN A 112 -119.64 38.65 -11.23
CA GLN A 112 -118.55 39.55 -11.57
C GLN A 112 -117.68 39.84 -10.34
N ALA A 113 -118.28 40.11 -9.19
CA ALA A 113 -117.57 40.29 -7.93
C ALA A 113 -116.83 39.01 -7.50
N GLN A 114 -117.44 37.84 -7.66
CA GLN A 114 -116.79 36.53 -7.40
C GLN A 114 -115.65 36.25 -8.38
N ALA A 115 -115.80 36.58 -9.66
CA ALA A 115 -114.76 36.45 -10.66
C ALA A 115 -113.59 37.39 -10.38
N GLN A 116 -113.86 38.64 -10.00
CA GLN A 116 -112.83 39.60 -9.57
C GLN A 116 -112.11 39.12 -8.30
N ALA A 117 -112.83 38.59 -7.32
CA ALA A 117 -112.25 38.02 -6.10
C ALA A 117 -111.34 36.82 -6.42
N ARG A 118 -111.79 35.88 -7.26
CA ARG A 118 -110.99 34.75 -7.72
C ARG A 118 -109.77 35.19 -8.52
N LEU A 119 -109.89 36.21 -9.38
CA LEU A 119 -108.78 36.73 -10.17
C LEU A 119 -107.75 37.41 -9.26
N SER A 120 -108.19 38.16 -8.25
CA SER A 120 -107.31 38.73 -7.21
C SER A 120 -106.59 37.64 -6.40
N GLU A 121 -107.30 36.61 -5.96
CA GLU A 121 -106.73 35.46 -5.27
C GLU A 121 -105.73 34.69 -6.15
N THR A 122 -106.10 34.45 -7.41
CA THR A 122 -105.23 33.79 -8.39
C THR A 122 -103.97 34.61 -8.64
N ASN A 123 -104.10 35.93 -8.83
CA ASN A 123 -102.96 36.83 -8.99
C ASN A 123 -102.05 36.81 -7.75
N LYS A 124 -102.62 36.79 -6.54
CA LYS A 124 -101.84 36.68 -5.29
C LYS A 124 -101.12 35.34 -5.19
N SER A 125 -101.78 34.25 -5.57
CA SER A 125 -101.17 32.90 -5.60
C SER A 125 -100.04 32.82 -6.62
N LEU A 126 -100.22 33.40 -7.80
CA LEU A 126 -99.22 33.47 -8.86
C LEU A 126 -98.01 34.30 -8.43
N GLN A 127 -98.23 35.47 -7.80
CA GLN A 127 -97.14 36.26 -7.23
C GLN A 127 -96.35 35.48 -6.17
N THR A 128 -97.04 34.72 -5.33
CA THR A 128 -96.39 33.87 -4.31
C THR A 128 -95.60 32.74 -4.97
N ALA A 129 -96.11 32.13 -6.04
CA ALA A 129 -95.41 31.10 -6.79
C ALA A 129 -94.16 31.65 -7.49
N ILE A 130 -94.26 32.82 -8.13
CA ILE A 130 -93.13 33.53 -8.75
C ILE A 130 -92.07 33.88 -7.70
N ALA A 131 -92.46 34.35 -6.52
CA ALA A 131 -91.52 34.65 -5.43
C ALA A 131 -90.78 33.39 -4.96
N ARG A 132 -91.49 32.25 -4.82
CA ARG A 132 -90.89 30.96 -4.47
C ARG A 132 -89.97 30.42 -5.56
N GLU A 133 -90.34 30.60 -6.83
CA GLU A 133 -89.49 30.22 -7.97
C GLU A 133 -88.18 31.02 -7.96
N ALA A 134 -88.27 32.34 -7.75
CA ALA A 134 -87.09 33.20 -7.64
C ALA A 134 -86.18 32.82 -6.44
N GLU A 135 -86.78 32.52 -5.29
CA GLU A 135 -86.05 32.03 -4.11
C GLU A 135 -85.37 30.68 -4.40
N THR A 136 -86.09 29.73 -5.01
CA THR A 136 -85.55 28.41 -5.35
C THR A 136 -84.40 28.52 -6.35
N LEU A 137 -84.52 29.39 -7.35
CA LEU A 137 -83.48 29.63 -8.34
C LEU A 137 -82.23 30.26 -7.70
N THR A 138 -82.43 31.16 -6.73
CA THR A 138 -81.33 31.72 -5.92
C THR A 138 -80.64 30.64 -5.09
N ASN A 139 -81.40 29.78 -4.42
CA ASN A 139 -80.86 28.66 -3.65
C ASN A 139 -80.13 27.63 -4.53
N LEU A 140 -80.63 27.37 -5.75
CA LEU A 140 -79.95 26.51 -6.72
C LEU A 140 -78.63 27.11 -7.20
N LEU A 141 -78.59 28.42 -7.46
CA LEU A 141 -77.35 29.10 -7.82
C LEU A 141 -76.33 29.10 -6.67
N ASP A 142 -76.78 29.33 -5.44
CA ASP A 142 -75.91 29.28 -4.26
C ASP A 142 -75.36 27.87 -4.01
N THR A 143 -76.22 26.84 -4.09
CA THR A 143 -75.78 25.44 -3.95
C THR A 143 -74.87 25.00 -5.09
N GLN A 144 -75.07 25.46 -6.32
CA GLN A 144 -74.14 25.22 -7.43
C GLN A 144 -72.78 25.87 -7.14
N SER A 145 -72.76 27.13 -6.68
CA SER A 145 -71.53 27.83 -6.28
C SER A 145 -70.80 27.10 -5.15
N GLN A 146 -71.52 26.62 -4.14
CA GLN A 146 -70.96 25.82 -3.06
C GLN A 146 -70.39 24.48 -3.57
N LEU A 147 -71.07 23.81 -4.50
CA LEU A 147 -70.59 22.58 -5.13
C LEU A 147 -69.29 22.83 -5.91
N ASP A 148 -69.24 23.92 -6.67
CA ASP A 148 -68.06 24.31 -7.45
C ASP A 148 -66.87 24.60 -6.52
N GLN A 149 -67.08 25.33 -5.42
CA GLN A 149 -66.05 25.58 -4.40
C GLN A 149 -65.53 24.30 -3.75
N VAL A 150 -66.44 23.40 -3.33
CA VAL A 150 -66.05 22.12 -2.72
C VAL A 150 -65.33 21.22 -3.73
N SER A 151 -65.74 21.25 -5.00
CA SER A 151 -65.08 20.52 -6.08
C SER A 151 -63.65 21.04 -6.31
N GLU A 152 -63.45 22.35 -6.30
CA GLU A 152 -62.13 22.98 -6.42
C GLU A 152 -61.23 22.63 -5.21
N GLN A 153 -61.77 22.70 -3.99
CA GLN A 153 -61.07 22.27 -2.78
C GLN A 153 -60.69 20.78 -2.83
N ALA A 154 -61.59 19.92 -3.30
CA ALA A 154 -61.31 18.49 -3.46
C ALA A 154 -60.26 18.22 -4.55
N GLY A 155 -60.17 19.08 -5.57
CA GLY A 155 -59.09 19.06 -6.56
C GLY A 155 -57.74 19.41 -5.93
N SER A 156 -57.67 20.56 -5.25
CA SER A 156 -56.45 21.03 -4.56
C SER A 156 -55.93 20.02 -3.53
N LEU A 157 -56.82 19.45 -2.69
CA LEU A 157 -56.45 18.42 -1.72
C LEU A 157 -55.95 17.13 -2.39
N ARG A 158 -56.49 16.75 -3.56
CA ARG A 158 -55.97 15.59 -4.31
C ARG A 158 -54.56 15.85 -4.80
N ASP A 159 -54.28 17.04 -5.32
CA ASP A 159 -52.96 17.41 -5.80
C ASP A 159 -51.95 17.45 -4.65
N GLU A 160 -52.33 18.01 -3.50
CA GLU A 160 -51.51 18.02 -2.29
C GLU A 160 -51.21 16.60 -1.79
N ILE A 161 -52.21 15.70 -1.77
CA ILE A 161 -52.00 14.28 -1.44
C ILE A 161 -51.04 13.61 -2.44
N GLY A 162 -51.14 13.95 -3.73
CA GLY A 162 -50.23 13.45 -4.78
C GLY A 162 -48.79 13.89 -4.54
N ASN A 163 -48.59 15.16 -4.21
CA ASN A 163 -47.28 15.73 -3.89
C ASN A 163 -46.68 15.11 -2.63
N LEU A 164 -47.45 15.03 -1.54
CA LEU A 164 -47.01 14.43 -0.28
C LEU A 164 -46.66 12.94 -0.42
N ARG A 165 -47.38 12.20 -1.27
CA ARG A 165 -47.05 10.79 -1.57
C ARG A 165 -45.71 10.68 -2.30
N SER A 166 -45.47 11.54 -3.29
CA SER A 166 -44.22 11.57 -4.04
C SER A 166 -43.03 11.93 -3.15
N GLU A 167 -43.20 12.94 -2.28
CA GLU A 167 -42.19 13.33 -1.29
C GLU A 167 -41.90 12.19 -0.30
N ARG A 168 -42.94 11.50 0.17
CA ARG A 168 -42.78 10.33 1.05
C ARG A 168 -42.00 9.20 0.37
N GLU A 169 -42.28 8.90 -0.90
CA GLU A 169 -41.53 7.90 -1.66
C GLU A 169 -40.05 8.27 -1.81
N ALA A 170 -39.76 9.53 -2.14
CA ALA A 170 -38.39 10.03 -2.21
C ALA A 170 -37.65 9.92 -0.87
N LEU A 171 -38.30 10.27 0.25
CA LEU A 171 -37.74 10.14 1.59
C LEU A 171 -37.50 8.69 2.01
N ILE A 172 -38.37 7.75 1.59
CA ILE A 172 -38.17 6.32 1.83
C ILE A 172 -36.92 5.82 1.08
N GLU A 173 -36.75 6.24 -0.18
CA GLU A 173 -35.57 5.88 -0.97
C GLU A 173 -34.28 6.46 -0.37
N GLU A 174 -34.31 7.72 0.08
CA GLU A 174 -33.19 8.35 0.77
C GLU A 174 -32.87 7.61 2.08
N GLN A 175 -33.88 7.26 2.88
CA GLN A 175 -33.68 6.48 4.10
C GLN A 175 -33.05 5.11 3.82
N ALA A 176 -33.48 4.44 2.75
CA ALA A 176 -32.92 3.16 2.33
C ALA A 176 -31.44 3.30 1.93
N LYS A 177 -31.11 4.36 1.18
CA LYS A 177 -29.73 4.68 0.78
C LYS A 177 -28.84 4.96 1.99
N VAL A 178 -29.30 5.79 2.92
CA VAL A 178 -28.56 6.10 4.16
C VAL A 178 -28.35 4.84 5.00
N ARG A 179 -29.37 3.98 5.15
CA ARG A 179 -29.22 2.69 5.85
C ARG A 179 -28.19 1.79 5.20
N SER A 180 -28.15 1.74 3.87
CA SER A 180 -27.13 0.97 3.14
C SER A 180 -25.73 1.53 3.37
N GLN A 181 -25.57 2.86 3.39
CA GLN A 181 -24.29 3.51 3.66
C GLN A 181 -23.81 3.25 5.10
N ILE A 182 -24.71 3.31 6.09
CA ILE A 182 -24.40 2.98 7.48
C ILE A 182 -23.92 1.53 7.57
N ALA A 183 -24.67 0.57 7.00
CA ALA A 183 -24.29 -0.83 7.01
C ALA A 183 -22.93 -1.10 6.34
N GLN A 184 -22.59 -0.36 5.28
CA GLN A 184 -21.28 -0.43 4.65
C GLN A 184 -20.18 0.13 5.58
N ARG A 185 -20.41 1.29 6.18
CA ARG A 185 -19.45 1.92 7.12
C ARG A 185 -19.22 1.05 8.35
N ASP A 186 -20.26 0.42 8.89
CA ASP A 186 -20.14 -0.50 10.03
C ASP A 186 -19.26 -1.71 9.72
N ARG A 187 -19.35 -2.25 8.49
CA ARG A 187 -18.44 -3.32 8.02
C ARG A 187 -17.01 -2.82 7.92
N GLU A 188 -16.79 -1.64 7.34
CA GLU A 188 -15.46 -1.04 7.22
C GLU A 188 -14.83 -0.75 8.60
N ILE A 189 -15.63 -0.25 9.56
CA ILE A 189 -15.19 -0.03 10.95
C ILE A 189 -14.82 -1.36 11.60
N THR A 190 -15.64 -2.40 11.45
CA THR A 190 -15.37 -3.73 12.00
C THR A 190 -14.06 -4.29 11.45
N GLN A 191 -13.82 -4.16 10.15
CA GLN A 191 -12.58 -4.60 9.51
C GLN A 191 -11.37 -3.82 10.03
N ARG A 192 -11.46 -2.48 10.10
CA ARG A 192 -10.37 -1.64 10.64
C ARG A 192 -10.07 -1.95 12.10
N ASN A 193 -11.10 -2.22 12.91
CA ASN A 193 -10.91 -2.61 14.31
C ASN A 193 -10.17 -3.95 14.43
N ALA A 194 -10.48 -4.92 13.57
CA ALA A 194 -9.75 -6.19 13.52
C ALA A 194 -8.28 -5.99 13.10
N GLU A 195 -8.01 -5.15 12.11
CA GLU A 195 -6.65 -4.80 11.68
C GLU A 195 -5.86 -4.08 12.79
N ILE A 196 -6.49 -3.15 13.51
CA ILE A 196 -5.89 -2.45 14.65
C ILE A 196 -5.55 -3.45 15.77
N ALA A 197 -6.47 -4.37 16.10
CA ALA A 197 -6.22 -5.40 17.10
C ALA A 197 -5.02 -6.28 16.73
N GLN A 198 -4.93 -6.70 15.46
CA GLN A 198 -3.79 -7.47 14.96
C GLN A 198 -2.47 -6.67 15.05
N ARG A 199 -2.48 -5.40 14.65
CA ARG A 199 -1.29 -4.53 14.74
C ARG A 199 -0.85 -4.31 16.19
N ASN A 200 -1.79 -4.12 17.11
CA ASN A 200 -1.49 -3.98 18.54
C ASN A 200 -0.85 -5.24 19.10
N GLN A 201 -1.30 -6.44 18.70
CA GLN A 201 -0.66 -7.70 19.07
C GLN A 201 0.78 -7.80 18.53
N GLN A 202 1.02 -7.39 17.28
CA GLN A 202 2.37 -7.37 16.71
C GLN A 202 3.29 -6.37 17.42
N ILE A 203 2.78 -5.20 17.80
CA ILE A 203 3.54 -4.20 18.56
C ILE A 203 3.93 -4.78 19.92
N ALA A 204 2.98 -5.37 20.66
CA ALA A 204 3.27 -5.98 21.96
C ALA A 204 4.34 -7.09 21.87
N GLN A 205 4.30 -7.92 20.81
CA GLN A 205 5.34 -8.94 20.56
C GLN A 205 6.71 -8.32 20.29
N ARG A 206 6.76 -7.24 19.51
CA ARG A 206 8.01 -6.52 19.21
C ARG A 206 8.57 -5.83 20.44
N ASP A 207 7.73 -5.27 21.29
CA ASP A 207 8.15 -4.63 22.54
C ASP A 207 8.78 -5.66 23.50
N GLN A 208 8.21 -6.87 23.60
CA GLN A 208 8.83 -7.97 24.34
C GLN A 208 10.20 -8.36 23.76
N GLN A 209 10.32 -8.46 22.43
CA GLN A 209 11.61 -8.77 21.80
C GLN A 209 12.65 -7.68 22.02
N LEU A 210 12.25 -6.41 21.98
CA LEU A 210 13.13 -5.28 22.26
C LEU A 210 13.61 -5.30 23.71
N GLN A 211 12.71 -5.61 24.65
CA GLN A 211 13.07 -5.74 26.06
C GLN A 211 14.09 -6.86 26.28
N GLN A 212 13.87 -8.04 25.68
CA GLN A 212 14.83 -9.15 25.74
C GLN A 212 16.20 -8.75 25.17
N ARG A 213 16.23 -8.16 23.97
CA ARG A 213 17.48 -7.71 23.35
C ARG A 213 18.20 -6.65 24.19
N THR A 214 17.46 -5.79 24.87
CA THR A 214 18.04 -4.77 25.76
C THR A 214 18.73 -5.43 26.96
N THR A 215 18.12 -6.45 27.55
CA THR A 215 18.73 -7.26 28.62
C THR A 215 19.98 -7.98 28.11
N ASP A 216 19.91 -8.67 26.97
CA ASP A 216 21.04 -9.39 26.39
C ASP A 216 22.24 -8.45 26.09
N LEU A 217 21.96 -7.24 25.59
CA LEU A 217 23.01 -6.24 25.34
C LEU A 217 23.67 -5.79 26.65
N SER A 218 22.88 -5.54 27.69
CA SER A 218 23.42 -5.16 29.00
C SER A 218 24.30 -6.26 29.60
N GLU A 219 23.91 -7.53 29.48
CA GLU A 219 24.73 -8.67 29.92
C GLU A 219 26.04 -8.77 29.12
N ARG A 220 25.97 -8.58 27.80
CA ARG A 220 27.16 -8.58 26.94
C ARG A 220 28.12 -7.44 27.28
N ASP A 221 27.61 -6.24 27.56
CA ASP A 221 28.43 -5.10 27.96
C ASP A 221 29.15 -5.38 29.29
N GLN A 222 28.48 -6.03 30.25
CA GLN A 222 29.14 -6.48 31.49
C GLN A 222 30.23 -7.51 31.22
N GLN A 223 29.99 -8.49 30.35
CA GLN A 223 31.00 -9.49 29.97
C GLN A 223 32.21 -8.85 29.26
N ILE A 224 31.99 -7.88 28.38
CA ILE A 224 33.06 -7.13 27.70
C ILE A 224 33.88 -6.35 28.74
N ALA A 225 33.22 -5.66 29.67
CA ALA A 225 33.91 -4.95 30.74
C ALA A 225 34.79 -5.88 31.59
N GLN A 226 34.27 -7.05 31.98
CA GLN A 226 35.04 -8.06 32.72
C GLN A 226 36.25 -8.58 31.92
N ARG A 227 36.08 -8.89 30.63
CA ARG A 227 37.18 -9.33 29.76
C ARG A 227 38.23 -8.24 29.56
N ASN A 228 37.83 -6.97 29.46
CA ASN A 228 38.78 -5.87 29.36
C ASN A 228 39.64 -5.75 30.62
N THR A 229 39.06 -5.94 31.81
CA THR A 229 39.83 -6.00 33.06
C THR A 229 40.81 -7.17 33.05
N GLU A 230 40.37 -8.36 32.65
CA GLU A 230 41.24 -9.55 32.57
C GLU A 230 42.40 -9.35 31.56
N ILE A 231 42.13 -8.73 30.42
CA ILE A 231 43.16 -8.40 29.42
C ILE A 231 44.19 -7.43 30.02
N ALA A 232 43.75 -6.37 30.70
CA ALA A 232 44.65 -5.40 31.34
C ALA A 232 45.54 -6.05 32.42
N GLU A 233 44.99 -6.97 33.20
CA GLU A 233 45.76 -7.76 34.17
C GLU A 233 46.79 -8.66 33.47
N ARG A 234 46.41 -9.34 32.39
CA ARG A 234 47.31 -10.20 31.59
C ARG A 234 48.41 -9.39 30.94
N GLU A 235 48.12 -8.22 30.39
CA GLU A 235 49.12 -7.30 29.83
C GLU A 235 50.13 -6.85 30.90
N THR A 236 49.65 -6.55 32.10
CA THR A 236 50.51 -6.19 33.24
C THR A 236 51.41 -7.36 33.62
N ARG A 237 50.87 -8.57 33.68
CA ARG A 237 51.64 -9.79 33.94
C ARG A 237 52.67 -10.08 32.85
N LEU A 238 52.30 -9.92 31.58
CA LEU A 238 53.22 -10.10 30.44
C LEU A 238 54.39 -9.12 30.53
N LYS A 239 54.14 -7.84 30.81
CA LYS A 239 55.21 -6.85 31.04
C LYS A 239 56.11 -7.26 32.20
N GLY A 240 55.53 -7.78 33.28
CA GLY A 240 56.28 -8.30 34.42
C GLY A 240 57.20 -9.47 34.04
N LEU A 241 56.67 -10.45 33.31
CA LEU A 241 57.43 -11.61 32.83
C LEU A 241 58.51 -11.20 31.82
N GLN A 242 58.24 -10.25 30.93
CA GLN A 242 59.24 -9.72 30.00
C GLN A 242 60.40 -9.05 30.73
N LYS A 243 60.13 -8.28 31.80
CA LYS A 243 61.18 -7.72 32.65
C LYS A 243 62.01 -8.81 33.34
N GLN A 244 61.36 -9.85 33.86
CA GLN A 244 62.06 -10.99 34.46
C GLN A 244 62.94 -11.72 33.44
N GLN A 245 62.44 -11.94 32.23
CA GLN A 245 63.19 -12.59 31.16
C GLN A 245 64.41 -11.74 30.75
N ALA A 246 64.23 -10.43 30.57
CA ALA A 246 65.33 -9.53 30.26
C ALA A 246 66.42 -9.55 31.35
N PHE A 247 66.02 -9.49 32.62
CA PHE A 247 66.92 -9.58 33.76
C PHE A 247 67.70 -10.90 33.79
N LEU A 248 67.01 -12.04 33.64
CA LEU A 248 67.67 -13.36 33.62
C LEU A 248 68.60 -13.52 32.42
N THR A 249 68.25 -12.96 31.27
CA THR A 249 69.09 -13.00 30.06
C THR A 249 70.38 -12.22 30.29
N GLU A 250 70.30 -11.04 30.91
CA GLU A 250 71.48 -10.24 31.28
C GLU A 250 72.37 -10.98 32.29
N GLU A 251 71.76 -11.65 33.27
CA GLU A 251 72.49 -12.43 34.27
C GLU A 251 73.19 -13.66 33.66
N ILE A 252 72.54 -14.35 32.72
CA ILE A 252 73.18 -15.43 31.94
C ILE A 252 74.36 -14.88 31.14
N SER A 253 74.20 -13.77 30.40
CA SER A 253 75.29 -13.18 29.63
C SER A 253 76.49 -12.81 30.51
N ARG A 254 76.23 -12.25 31.70
CA ARG A 254 77.29 -11.93 32.68
C ARG A 254 78.00 -13.19 33.17
N LEU A 255 77.25 -14.24 33.51
CA LEU A 255 77.82 -15.53 33.93
C LEU A 255 78.61 -16.20 32.80
N GLU A 256 78.14 -16.11 31.56
CA GLU A 256 78.84 -16.63 30.38
C GLU A 256 80.14 -15.88 30.12
N GLU A 257 80.16 -14.55 30.25
CA GLU A 257 81.36 -13.73 30.13
C GLU A 257 82.37 -14.04 31.25
N GLU A 258 81.89 -14.18 32.49
CA GLU A 258 82.72 -14.59 33.64
C GLU A 258 83.29 -16.00 33.43
N PHE A 259 82.49 -16.94 32.92
CA PHE A 259 82.92 -18.31 32.63
C PHE A 259 83.86 -18.40 31.42
N GLN A 260 83.64 -17.59 30.38
CA GLN A 260 84.56 -17.50 29.24
C GLN A 260 85.87 -16.82 29.63
N GLY A 261 85.85 -15.79 30.48
CA GLY A 261 87.06 -15.20 31.07
C GLY A 261 87.87 -16.24 31.85
N LEU A 262 87.19 -17.11 32.61
CA LEU A 262 87.82 -18.22 33.33
C LEU A 262 88.35 -19.34 32.41
N ARG A 263 87.76 -19.55 31.22
CA ARG A 263 88.15 -20.62 30.28
C ARG A 263 89.15 -20.18 29.21
N LEU A 264 89.08 -18.95 28.70
CA LEU A 264 89.96 -18.45 27.63
C LEU A 264 91.36 -18.09 28.15
N GLY A 265 91.50 -17.79 29.44
CA GLY A 265 92.80 -17.45 30.02
C GLY A 265 93.73 -18.66 30.26
N ASN A 266 93.20 -19.88 30.37
CA ASN A 266 93.94 -21.03 30.91
C ASN A 266 93.76 -22.35 30.12
N VAL A 267 93.32 -22.38 28.85
CA VAL A 267 93.32 -23.65 28.09
C VAL A 267 94.76 -24.10 27.81
N ALA A 268 95.16 -25.23 28.39
CA ALA A 268 96.45 -25.86 28.18
C ALA A 268 96.47 -26.69 26.89
N ILE A 269 95.44 -27.52 26.69
CA ILE A 269 95.31 -28.41 25.54
C ILE A 269 93.94 -28.22 24.90
N ALA A 270 93.91 -27.91 23.61
CA ALA A 270 92.67 -27.82 22.86
C ALA A 270 92.20 -29.19 22.33
N ARG A 271 90.90 -29.33 22.12
CA ARG A 271 90.29 -30.49 21.45
C ARG A 271 90.87 -30.60 20.03
N ASN A 272 91.17 -31.83 19.63
CA ASN A 272 91.82 -32.20 18.38
C ASN A 272 93.23 -31.63 18.18
N GLN A 273 93.86 -31.07 19.23
CA GLN A 273 95.27 -30.73 19.20
C GLN A 273 96.09 -32.03 19.12
N THR A 274 97.05 -32.08 18.20
CA THR A 274 98.04 -33.16 18.16
C THR A 274 98.95 -33.04 19.37
N LEU A 275 99.00 -34.08 20.19
CA LEU A 275 99.83 -34.14 21.39
C LEU A 275 101.21 -34.68 21.07
N ALA A 276 101.26 -35.75 20.27
CA ALA A 276 102.48 -36.29 19.69
C ALA A 276 102.16 -37.07 18.42
N TYR A 277 103.20 -37.36 17.65
CA TYR A 277 103.12 -38.28 16.54
C TYR A 277 104.46 -39.01 16.36
N THR A 278 104.41 -40.25 15.91
CA THR A 278 105.59 -41.08 15.64
C THR A 278 105.48 -41.68 14.24
N VAL A 279 106.59 -41.73 13.52
CA VAL A 279 106.68 -42.44 12.23
C VAL A 279 107.32 -43.79 12.48
N ALA A 280 106.63 -44.86 12.11
CA ALA A 280 107.13 -46.22 12.28
C ALA A 280 106.91 -47.03 11.01
N ARG A 281 107.72 -48.08 10.84
CA ARG A 281 107.56 -49.08 9.77
C ARG A 281 107.51 -50.48 10.39
N PRO A 282 106.41 -50.85 11.05
CA PRO A 282 106.34 -52.11 11.79
C PRO A 282 106.36 -53.30 10.84
N ASP A 283 107.15 -54.31 11.17
CA ASP A 283 107.28 -55.58 10.42
C ASP A 283 106.75 -56.79 11.19
N SER A 284 106.25 -56.55 12.42
CA SER A 284 105.66 -57.52 13.33
C SER A 284 104.66 -56.83 14.26
N GLU A 285 103.75 -57.59 14.85
CA GLU A 285 102.80 -57.08 15.86
C GLU A 285 103.53 -56.46 17.05
N GLN A 286 104.64 -57.06 17.50
CA GLN A 286 105.45 -56.52 18.59
C GLN A 286 106.00 -55.13 18.27
N ASN A 287 106.51 -54.92 17.05
CA ASN A 287 107.02 -53.61 16.63
C ASN A 287 105.89 -52.59 16.41
N ALA A 288 104.69 -53.06 16.04
CA ALA A 288 103.50 -52.20 15.94
C ALA A 288 103.02 -51.72 17.31
N VAL A 289 102.99 -52.61 18.30
CA VAL A 289 102.72 -52.27 19.71
C VAL A 289 103.73 -51.25 20.20
N GLN A 290 105.03 -51.51 20.02
CA GLN A 290 106.09 -50.60 20.47
C GLN A 290 105.96 -49.20 19.85
N ALA A 291 105.58 -49.11 18.57
CA ALA A 291 105.38 -47.84 17.89
C ALA A 291 104.19 -47.04 18.45
N VAL A 292 103.07 -47.72 18.76
CA VAL A 292 101.91 -47.06 19.36
C VAL A 292 102.19 -46.64 20.80
N GLU A 293 102.86 -47.49 21.58
CA GLU A 293 103.28 -47.17 22.95
C GLU A 293 104.23 -45.97 22.99
N GLN A 294 105.16 -45.87 22.04
CA GLN A 294 106.03 -44.71 21.92
C GLN A 294 105.23 -43.42 21.67
N ALA A 295 104.30 -43.44 20.71
CA ALA A 295 103.46 -42.28 20.40
C ALA A 295 102.60 -41.85 21.60
N LEU A 296 102.05 -42.82 22.33
CA LEU A 296 101.29 -42.59 23.55
C LEU A 296 102.15 -42.03 24.70
N ALA A 297 103.38 -42.54 24.86
CA ALA A 297 104.30 -42.05 25.88
C ALA A 297 104.75 -40.61 25.61
N GLU A 298 105.06 -40.28 24.35
CA GLU A 298 105.39 -38.91 23.94
C GLU A 298 104.20 -37.97 24.15
N ALA A 299 102.99 -38.39 23.77
CA ALA A 299 101.77 -37.62 23.99
C ALA A 299 101.48 -37.40 25.48
N ASN A 300 101.75 -38.41 26.33
CA ASN A 300 101.55 -38.31 27.77
C ASN A 300 102.49 -37.27 28.39
N ARG A 301 103.77 -37.27 27.99
CA ARG A 301 104.73 -36.25 28.44
C ARG A 301 104.32 -34.85 28.02
N PHE A 302 103.96 -34.67 26.74
CA PHE A 302 103.48 -33.39 26.23
C PHE A 302 102.26 -32.91 27.00
N ALA A 303 101.26 -33.79 27.21
CA ALA A 303 100.03 -33.44 27.87
C ALA A 303 100.25 -33.01 29.33
N VAL A 304 101.06 -33.76 30.08
CA VAL A 304 101.39 -33.44 31.48
C VAL A 304 102.17 -32.14 31.59
N GLN A 305 103.20 -31.92 30.76
CA GLN A 305 104.00 -30.69 30.79
C GLN A 305 103.18 -29.45 30.40
N THR A 306 102.20 -29.62 29.51
CA THR A 306 101.35 -28.51 29.07
C THR A 306 100.29 -28.16 30.12
N VAL A 307 99.69 -29.17 30.78
CA VAL A 307 98.67 -28.97 31.82
C VAL A 307 99.31 -28.57 33.16
N LEU A 308 100.50 -29.06 33.49
CA LEU A 308 101.25 -28.78 34.72
C LEU A 308 102.69 -28.32 34.39
N PRO A 309 102.90 -27.02 34.05
CA PRO A 309 104.19 -26.50 33.58
C PRO A 309 105.38 -26.51 34.58
N ARG A 310 105.24 -27.19 35.73
CA ARG A 310 106.27 -27.31 36.78
C ARG A 310 106.57 -28.77 37.15
N THR A 311 106.18 -29.71 36.30
CA THR A 311 106.38 -31.15 36.53
C THR A 311 107.53 -31.65 35.66
N ASP A 312 108.67 -31.95 36.29
CA ASP A 312 109.88 -32.39 35.59
C ASP A 312 109.93 -33.92 35.36
N THR A 313 109.21 -34.70 36.17
CA THR A 313 109.13 -36.17 36.06
C THR A 313 107.73 -36.63 35.70
N VAL A 314 107.61 -37.42 34.62
CA VAL A 314 106.35 -37.99 34.13
C VAL A 314 106.45 -39.51 34.16
N ASP A 315 106.28 -40.09 35.36
CA ASP A 315 106.41 -41.54 35.57
C ASP A 315 105.06 -42.28 35.45
N ASN A 316 103.94 -41.56 35.56
CA ASN A 316 102.59 -42.13 35.48
C ASN A 316 101.89 -41.79 34.16
N PHE A 317 101.05 -42.72 33.70
CA PHE A 317 100.28 -42.56 32.47
C PHE A 317 98.94 -41.88 32.76
N THR A 318 98.70 -40.72 32.15
CA THR A 318 97.51 -39.87 32.38
C THR A 318 96.50 -39.92 31.23
N LEU A 319 96.91 -40.48 30.08
CA LEU A 319 96.05 -40.58 28.91
C LEU A 319 95.07 -41.74 29.04
N ARG A 320 93.84 -41.52 28.58
CA ARG A 320 92.79 -42.53 28.44
C ARG A 320 92.42 -42.62 26.96
N PHE A 321 92.49 -43.81 26.41
CA PHE A 321 92.19 -44.13 25.02
C PHE A 321 91.29 -45.36 24.95
N ASP A 322 90.70 -45.61 23.79
CA ASP A 322 89.95 -46.84 23.53
C ASP A 322 90.91 -48.01 23.22
N PRO A 323 90.99 -49.04 24.07
CA PRO A 323 91.89 -50.17 23.83
C PRO A 323 91.49 -50.98 22.59
N LEU A 324 90.21 -51.01 22.20
CA LEU A 324 89.76 -51.72 21.01
C LEU A 324 90.25 -51.02 19.74
N ALA A 325 90.16 -49.69 19.70
CA ALA A 325 90.68 -48.89 18.59
C ALA A 325 92.20 -49.03 18.44
N VAL A 326 92.94 -49.06 19.55
CA VAL A 326 94.39 -49.30 19.54
C VAL A 326 94.74 -50.71 19.05
N ALA A 327 94.03 -51.74 19.52
CA ALA A 327 94.25 -53.11 19.06
C ALA A 327 94.00 -53.27 17.54
N GLU A 328 92.98 -52.58 17.01
CA GLU A 328 92.71 -52.55 15.58
C GLU A 328 93.83 -51.88 14.78
N ILE A 329 94.36 -50.76 15.28
CA ILE A 329 95.52 -50.07 14.69
C ILE A 329 96.74 -50.97 14.68
N VAL A 330 97.06 -51.61 15.81
CA VAL A 330 98.22 -52.52 15.90
C VAL A 330 98.13 -53.62 14.86
N ARG A 331 96.94 -54.22 14.67
CA ARG A 331 96.73 -55.26 13.66
C ARG A 331 96.89 -54.73 12.22
N SER A 332 96.46 -53.49 11.95
CA SER A 332 96.43 -52.94 10.59
C SER A 332 97.77 -52.42 10.07
N ILE A 333 98.75 -52.14 10.94
CA ILE A 333 100.05 -51.54 10.56
C ILE A 333 101.22 -52.54 10.50
N THR A 334 100.94 -53.84 10.45
CA THR A 334 101.98 -54.92 10.45
C THR A 334 102.51 -55.29 9.06
N ASP A 335 102.10 -54.57 8.02
CA ASP A 335 102.33 -54.90 6.61
C ASP A 335 103.67 -54.39 6.06
N ARG A 336 104.58 -53.91 6.92
CA ARG A 336 105.88 -53.30 6.56
C ARG A 336 105.76 -51.99 5.77
N GLN A 337 104.62 -51.32 5.80
CA GLN A 337 104.50 -49.94 5.29
C GLN A 337 104.88 -48.92 6.36
N SER A 338 105.19 -47.70 5.94
CA SER A 338 105.46 -46.60 6.87
C SER A 338 104.15 -45.96 7.27
N TYR A 339 103.91 -45.81 8.57
CA TYR A 339 102.72 -45.18 9.14
C TYR A 339 103.10 -43.99 10.03
N VAL A 340 102.21 -43.01 10.07
CA VAL A 340 102.20 -41.93 11.05
C VAL A 340 101.16 -42.27 12.11
N ILE A 341 101.61 -42.57 13.31
CA ILE A 341 100.75 -42.79 14.47
C ILE A 341 100.59 -41.44 15.17
N LYS A 342 99.37 -40.93 15.18
CA LYS A 342 99.01 -39.62 15.73
C LYS A 342 98.17 -39.80 16.99
N VAL A 343 98.55 -39.10 18.05
CA VAL A 343 97.76 -38.99 19.27
C VAL A 343 97.24 -37.56 19.39
N SER A 344 95.93 -37.41 19.49
CA SER A 344 95.27 -36.10 19.58
C SER A 344 94.29 -36.03 20.74
N SER A 345 94.12 -34.86 21.34
CA SER A 345 93.19 -34.69 22.46
C SER A 345 91.73 -34.83 22.00
N ALA A 346 90.90 -35.54 22.75
CA ALA A 346 89.46 -35.64 22.49
C ALA A 346 88.63 -34.52 23.16
N ALA A 347 89.25 -33.73 24.04
CA ALA A 347 88.59 -32.65 24.79
C ALA A 347 89.51 -31.43 24.99
N ASN A 348 88.96 -30.36 25.56
CA ASN A 348 89.76 -29.21 26.02
C ASN A 348 90.19 -29.49 27.47
N TYR A 349 91.45 -29.24 27.79
CA TYR A 349 92.02 -29.32 29.14
C TYR A 349 92.63 -27.98 29.54
N VAL A 350 92.47 -27.59 30.79
CA VAL A 350 92.99 -26.32 31.32
C VAL A 350 94.29 -26.52 32.08
N ILE A 351 95.07 -25.44 32.24
CA ILE A 351 96.25 -25.42 33.10
C ILE A 351 95.80 -25.75 34.53
N GLY A 352 96.48 -26.70 35.18
CA GLY A 352 96.17 -27.13 36.54
C GLY A 352 95.00 -28.11 36.65
N GLU A 353 94.59 -28.77 35.54
CA GLU A 353 93.51 -29.76 35.54
C GLU A 353 93.64 -30.75 36.72
N PRO A 354 92.71 -30.71 37.70
CA PRO A 354 92.86 -31.47 38.95
C PRO A 354 93.01 -32.98 38.73
N CYS A 355 92.33 -33.51 37.70
CA CYS A 355 92.40 -34.93 37.39
C CYS A 355 93.80 -35.36 36.92
N VAL A 356 94.58 -34.47 36.29
CA VAL A 356 95.95 -34.76 35.86
C VAL A 356 96.87 -34.81 37.07
N ALA A 357 96.71 -33.88 38.02
CA ALA A 357 97.44 -33.92 39.28
C ALA A 357 97.11 -35.20 40.10
N GLU A 358 95.85 -35.63 40.10
CA GLU A 358 95.41 -36.85 40.78
C GLU A 358 96.01 -38.11 40.13
N ALA A 359 96.00 -38.21 38.79
CA ALA A 359 96.60 -39.31 38.03
C ALA A 359 98.12 -39.46 38.30
N LEU A 360 98.83 -38.34 38.54
CA LEU A 360 100.25 -38.36 38.90
C LEU A 360 100.50 -38.82 40.35
N SER A 361 99.51 -38.75 41.25
CA SER A 361 99.66 -39.12 42.68
C SER A 361 99.53 -40.62 42.99
N LYS A 362 99.66 -41.49 41.97
CA LYS A 362 99.59 -42.99 42.03
C LYS A 362 98.24 -43.58 42.44
N SER A 363 97.18 -42.78 42.59
CA SER A 363 95.85 -43.26 43.01
C SER A 363 94.69 -42.83 42.09
N GLY A 364 94.91 -41.87 41.19
CA GLY A 364 93.88 -41.39 40.25
C GLY A 364 93.86 -42.18 38.94
N PRO A 365 92.68 -42.42 38.34
CA PRO A 365 92.58 -42.99 36.99
C PRO A 365 93.07 -41.97 35.93
N PRO A 366 93.60 -42.44 34.78
CA PRO A 366 93.92 -41.55 33.67
C PRO A 366 92.67 -40.82 33.16
N CYS A 367 92.80 -39.51 32.92
CA CYS A 367 91.66 -38.64 32.63
C CYS A 367 91.79 -37.87 31.31
N ILE A 368 92.98 -37.80 30.71
CA ILE A 368 93.18 -37.09 29.44
C ILE A 368 92.73 -38.01 28.30
N LEU A 369 91.52 -37.79 27.82
CA LEU A 369 90.94 -38.51 26.69
C LEU A 369 91.69 -38.18 25.41
N VAL A 370 92.20 -39.21 24.74
CA VAL A 370 92.91 -39.08 23.46
C VAL A 370 92.33 -39.99 22.39
N ASN A 371 92.41 -39.51 21.16
CA ASN A 371 92.16 -40.28 19.95
C ASN A 371 93.52 -40.69 19.36
N VAL A 372 93.68 -42.00 19.11
CA VAL A 372 94.84 -42.57 18.42
C VAL A 372 94.42 -42.93 17.01
N ALA A 373 95.21 -42.52 16.02
CA ALA A 373 94.99 -42.86 14.63
C ALA A 373 96.33 -43.23 13.97
N ALA A 374 96.32 -44.20 13.07
CA ALA A 374 97.46 -44.50 12.21
C ALA A 374 97.06 -44.29 10.75
N VAL A 375 97.85 -43.49 10.04
CA VAL A 375 97.66 -43.21 8.61
C VAL A 375 98.92 -43.57 7.84
N PRO A 376 98.84 -44.10 6.61
CA PRO A 376 100.01 -44.33 5.76
C PRO A 376 100.83 -43.05 5.61
N ASN A 377 102.15 -43.16 5.72
CA ASN A 377 103.09 -42.05 5.55
C ASN A 377 103.43 -41.84 4.07
N GLU A 378 102.40 -41.58 3.28
CA GLU A 378 102.49 -41.37 1.83
C GLU A 378 102.47 -39.89 1.48
N ILE A 379 102.84 -39.55 0.24
CA ILE A 379 102.80 -38.16 -0.22
C ILE A 379 101.33 -37.73 -0.38
N ILE A 380 100.92 -36.69 0.35
CA ILE A 380 99.58 -36.08 0.25
C ILE A 380 99.53 -35.09 -0.91
N TYR A 381 100.60 -34.30 -1.08
CA TYR A 381 100.73 -33.33 -2.17
C TYR A 381 102.07 -33.48 -2.87
N GLN A 382 102.06 -33.59 -4.19
CA GLN A 382 103.24 -33.56 -5.05
C GLN A 382 103.70 -32.11 -5.30
N PRO A 383 104.97 -31.89 -5.63
CA PRO A 383 105.44 -30.57 -6.05
C PRO A 383 104.63 -30.04 -7.23
N GLY A 384 104.08 -28.84 -7.09
CA GLY A 384 103.20 -28.21 -8.09
C GLY A 384 101.70 -28.31 -7.79
N ASP A 385 101.28 -29.17 -6.86
CA ASP A 385 99.87 -29.25 -6.45
C ASP A 385 99.44 -27.96 -5.75
N VAL A 386 98.29 -27.41 -6.13
CA VAL A 386 97.74 -26.18 -5.55
C VAL A 386 96.97 -26.52 -4.29
N LEU A 387 97.36 -25.91 -3.16
CA LEU A 387 96.68 -26.09 -1.87
C LEU A 387 95.62 -25.02 -1.62
N ALA A 388 95.81 -23.82 -2.16
CA ALA A 388 94.84 -22.76 -2.05
C ALA A 388 94.99 -21.78 -3.20
N SER A 389 93.90 -21.10 -3.54
CA SER A 389 93.94 -19.96 -4.43
C SER A 389 93.03 -18.85 -3.94
N VAL A 390 93.36 -17.62 -4.32
CA VAL A 390 92.55 -16.44 -4.05
C VAL A 390 92.53 -15.56 -5.28
N SER A 391 91.35 -15.10 -5.68
CA SER A 391 91.22 -14.09 -6.72
C SER A 391 91.47 -12.71 -6.12
N VAL A 392 92.36 -11.94 -6.76
CA VAL A 392 92.63 -10.54 -6.46
C VAL A 392 92.03 -9.73 -7.59
N SER A 393 91.01 -8.93 -7.28
CA SER A 393 90.37 -8.05 -8.25
C SER A 393 91.13 -6.72 -8.38
N SER A 394 90.91 -5.99 -9.47
CA SER A 394 91.47 -4.63 -9.62
C SER A 394 91.02 -3.68 -8.49
N GLU A 395 89.84 -3.88 -7.92
CA GLU A 395 89.37 -3.10 -6.76
C GLU A 395 90.15 -3.42 -5.49
N ASP A 396 90.62 -4.66 -5.31
CA ASP A 396 91.42 -5.04 -4.15
C ASP A 396 92.81 -4.39 -4.18
N ILE A 397 93.38 -4.22 -5.38
CA ILE A 397 94.66 -3.54 -5.61
C ILE A 397 94.50 -2.03 -5.34
N LEU A 398 93.47 -1.40 -5.92
CA LEU A 398 93.21 0.04 -5.76
C LEU A 398 92.94 0.47 -4.30
N ASN A 399 92.43 -0.45 -3.47
CA ASN A 399 92.06 -0.18 -2.08
C ASN A 399 93.06 -0.75 -1.05
N GLU A 400 94.28 -1.11 -1.47
CA GLU A 400 95.35 -1.64 -0.60
C GLU A 400 94.95 -2.91 0.19
N ARG A 401 94.02 -3.72 -0.33
CA ARG A 401 93.51 -4.94 0.32
C ARG A 401 94.29 -6.20 -0.03
N LEU A 402 95.41 -6.07 -0.75
CA LEU A 402 96.24 -7.21 -1.16
C LEU A 402 96.73 -8.03 0.05
N VAL A 403 97.08 -7.37 1.15
CA VAL A 403 97.49 -8.04 2.40
C VAL A 403 96.35 -8.87 2.98
N GLU A 404 95.11 -8.37 2.94
CA GLU A 404 93.93 -9.13 3.40
C GLU A 404 93.70 -10.38 2.54
N ARG A 405 93.83 -10.25 1.21
CA ARG A 405 93.74 -11.38 0.27
C ARG A 405 94.83 -12.42 0.54
N PHE A 406 96.05 -11.98 0.86
CA PHE A 406 97.14 -12.88 1.24
C PHE A 406 96.87 -13.61 2.56
N ILE A 407 96.33 -12.92 3.58
CA ILE A 407 95.93 -13.54 4.84
C ILE A 407 94.85 -14.61 4.59
N ILE A 408 93.88 -14.33 3.71
CA ILE A 408 92.85 -15.31 3.31
C ILE A 408 93.50 -16.51 2.61
N LEU A 409 94.44 -16.30 1.69
CA LEU A 409 95.16 -17.37 1.01
C LEU A 409 95.91 -18.27 2.01
N GLN A 410 96.63 -17.66 2.96
CA GLN A 410 97.37 -18.39 3.99
C GLN A 410 96.43 -19.19 4.89
N ALA A 411 95.32 -18.60 5.33
CA ALA A 411 94.30 -19.28 6.14
C ALA A 411 93.63 -20.43 5.38
N THR A 412 93.37 -20.24 4.08
CA THR A 412 92.79 -21.26 3.20
C THR A 412 93.76 -22.42 3.02
N ALA A 413 95.05 -22.15 2.76
CA ALA A 413 96.08 -23.18 2.66
C ALA A 413 96.28 -23.93 3.98
N GLU A 414 96.24 -23.24 5.12
CA GLU A 414 96.31 -23.84 6.44
C GLU A 414 95.11 -24.77 6.70
N PHE A 415 93.90 -24.31 6.36
CA PHE A 415 92.68 -25.09 6.47
C PHE A 415 92.72 -26.35 5.60
N GLU A 416 93.14 -26.20 4.34
CA GLU A 416 93.25 -27.31 3.40
C GLU A 416 94.30 -28.33 3.86
N ALA A 417 95.47 -27.88 4.29
CA ALA A 417 96.48 -28.77 4.84
C ALA A 417 95.98 -29.53 6.08
N ARG A 418 95.25 -28.86 6.97
CA ARG A 418 94.65 -29.49 8.15
C ARG A 418 93.56 -30.49 7.77
N ARG A 419 92.71 -30.14 6.80
CA ARG A 419 91.64 -30.99 6.27
C ARG A 419 92.19 -32.27 5.66
N SER A 420 93.31 -32.17 4.95
CA SER A 420 94.04 -33.30 4.36
C SER A 420 94.83 -34.13 5.38
N GLY A 421 94.72 -33.82 6.67
CA GLY A 421 95.30 -34.63 7.75
C GLY A 421 96.75 -34.31 8.10
N ILE A 422 97.32 -33.23 7.56
CA ILE A 422 98.71 -32.84 7.85
C ILE A 422 98.81 -32.34 9.29
N ILE A 423 99.83 -32.81 10.01
CA ILE A 423 100.03 -32.53 11.44
C ILE A 423 100.64 -31.14 11.64
N ARG A 424 101.75 -30.85 10.95
CA ARG A 424 102.32 -29.49 10.88
C ARG A 424 101.72 -28.75 9.70
N TYR A 425 100.42 -28.45 9.81
CA TYR A 425 99.62 -27.88 8.73
C TYR A 425 99.85 -26.38 8.47
N ARG A 426 100.54 -25.67 9.38
CA ARG A 426 100.84 -24.24 9.19
C ARG A 426 101.75 -24.05 7.96
N PRO A 427 101.32 -23.28 6.94
CA PRO A 427 102.12 -23.05 5.75
C PRO A 427 103.40 -22.26 6.04
N ILE A 428 104.50 -22.70 5.43
CA ILE A 428 105.76 -21.98 5.34
C ILE A 428 105.88 -21.52 3.87
N ILE A 429 105.55 -20.25 3.64
CA ILE A 429 105.53 -19.66 2.28
C ILE A 429 106.91 -19.08 1.97
N ALA A 430 107.41 -19.28 0.75
CA ALA A 430 108.71 -18.79 0.30
C ALA A 430 109.87 -19.19 1.24
N ASN A 431 109.82 -20.43 1.75
CA ASN A 431 110.74 -20.97 2.77
C ASN A 431 110.80 -20.15 4.08
N GLY A 432 109.81 -19.29 4.34
CA GLY A 432 109.78 -18.39 5.50
C GLY A 432 110.63 -17.13 5.32
N LEU A 433 111.08 -16.82 4.09
CA LEU A 433 111.86 -15.63 3.78
C LEU A 433 110.93 -14.46 3.41
N PRO A 434 111.10 -13.27 4.02
CA PRO A 434 110.23 -12.13 3.77
C PRO A 434 110.48 -11.46 2.41
N GLU A 435 111.72 -11.45 1.92
CA GLU A 435 112.11 -10.75 0.69
C GLU A 435 111.42 -11.32 -0.57
N PRO A 436 111.46 -12.63 -0.89
CA PRO A 436 110.79 -13.17 -2.07
C PRO A 436 109.27 -13.02 -2.03
N LEU A 437 108.68 -13.01 -0.82
CA LEU A 437 107.26 -12.80 -0.62
C LEU A 437 106.86 -11.35 -0.91
N ASN A 438 107.60 -10.38 -0.35
CA ASN A 438 107.36 -8.96 -0.58
C ASN A 438 107.51 -8.62 -2.06
N ASP A 439 108.56 -9.11 -2.72
CA ASP A 439 108.78 -8.92 -4.17
C ASP A 439 107.65 -9.50 -5.01
N PHE A 440 107.07 -10.62 -4.58
CA PHE A 440 105.91 -11.21 -5.24
C PHE A 440 104.67 -10.33 -5.08
N LEU A 441 104.36 -9.87 -3.86
CA LEU A 441 103.20 -9.03 -3.59
C LEU A 441 103.31 -7.66 -4.30
N THR A 442 104.49 -7.03 -4.33
CA THR A 442 104.71 -5.78 -5.07
C THR A 442 104.48 -5.95 -6.57
N ARG A 443 104.86 -7.10 -7.16
CA ARG A 443 104.58 -7.39 -8.57
C ARG A 443 103.10 -7.64 -8.85
N VAL A 444 102.37 -8.25 -7.91
CA VAL A 444 100.91 -8.38 -8.00
C VAL A 444 100.24 -7.01 -7.98
N ASP A 445 100.64 -6.16 -7.03
CA ASP A 445 100.12 -4.80 -6.89
C ASP A 445 100.35 -3.96 -8.15
N ALA A 446 101.58 -4.02 -8.70
CA ALA A 446 101.95 -3.30 -9.93
C ALA A 446 101.23 -3.80 -11.20
N TYR A 447 100.67 -5.02 -11.20
CA TYR A 447 99.99 -5.57 -12.37
C TYR A 447 98.64 -4.87 -12.64
N GLY A 448 97.95 -4.39 -11.60
CA GLY A 448 96.75 -3.53 -11.70
C GLY A 448 95.45 -4.19 -12.23
N GLU A 449 95.53 -5.38 -12.82
CA GLU A 449 94.39 -6.14 -13.33
C GLU A 449 94.03 -7.34 -12.43
N SER A 450 92.82 -7.88 -12.62
CA SER A 450 92.38 -9.07 -11.88
C SER A 450 93.27 -10.28 -12.19
N ILE A 451 93.79 -10.93 -11.14
CA ILE A 451 94.62 -12.14 -11.23
C ILE A 451 94.28 -13.12 -10.11
N GLU A 452 94.63 -14.40 -10.30
CA GLU A 452 94.55 -15.42 -9.27
C GLU A 452 95.93 -15.63 -8.64
N ILE A 453 96.02 -15.59 -7.31
CA ILE A 453 97.22 -16.03 -6.60
C ILE A 453 96.99 -17.47 -6.15
N GLN A 454 97.84 -18.38 -6.61
CA GLN A 454 97.82 -19.79 -6.22
C GLN A 454 99.00 -20.10 -5.30
N ALA A 455 98.73 -20.74 -4.16
CA ALA A 455 99.73 -21.30 -3.28
C ALA A 455 99.89 -22.80 -3.58
N PHE A 456 101.06 -23.21 -4.04
CA PHE A 456 101.33 -24.57 -4.48
C PHE A 456 102.49 -25.21 -3.71
N ALA A 457 102.46 -26.54 -3.57
CA ALA A 457 103.46 -27.32 -2.87
C ALA A 457 104.83 -27.18 -3.55
N SER A 458 105.84 -26.79 -2.79
CA SER A 458 107.19 -26.54 -3.30
C SER A 458 108.11 -27.77 -3.28
N GLN A 459 107.69 -28.79 -2.52
CA GLN A 459 108.30 -30.10 -2.33
C GLN A 459 107.20 -31.10 -1.88
N PRO A 460 107.45 -32.42 -1.90
CA PRO A 460 106.45 -33.41 -1.47
C PRO A 460 106.02 -33.20 -0.02
N ILE A 461 104.72 -33.19 0.25
CA ILE A 461 104.16 -32.99 1.59
C ILE A 461 103.60 -34.30 2.13
N TYR A 462 104.13 -34.74 3.27
CA TYR A 462 103.70 -35.95 3.98
C TYR A 462 102.73 -35.59 5.12
N PRO A 463 102.01 -36.56 5.73
CA PRO A 463 101.11 -36.29 6.86
C PRO A 463 101.81 -35.63 8.05
N THR A 464 103.12 -35.79 8.22
CA THR A 464 103.89 -35.11 9.27
C THR A 464 104.14 -33.63 8.99
N GLY A 465 104.03 -33.17 7.74
CA GLY A 465 104.43 -31.84 7.28
C GLY A 465 105.94 -31.61 7.45
N PRO A 466 106.42 -30.34 7.46
CA PRO A 466 105.64 -29.10 7.36
C PRO A 466 105.18 -28.81 5.91
N VAL A 467 104.29 -27.84 5.77
CA VAL A 467 103.66 -27.45 4.50
C VAL A 467 104.47 -26.33 3.86
N TYR A 468 105.41 -26.68 2.97
CA TYR A 468 106.19 -25.67 2.24
C TYR A 468 105.50 -25.27 0.95
N LEU A 469 105.18 -23.97 0.82
CA LEU A 469 104.46 -23.41 -0.31
C LEU A 469 105.26 -22.35 -1.03
N GLU A 470 105.01 -22.25 -2.33
CA GLU A 470 105.40 -21.13 -3.18
C GLU A 470 104.12 -20.52 -3.78
N LEU A 471 104.20 -19.27 -4.22
CA LEU A 471 103.08 -18.55 -4.83
C LEU A 471 103.31 -18.40 -6.33
N ALA A 472 102.21 -18.48 -7.08
CA ALA A 472 102.14 -18.15 -8.50
C ALA A 472 101.01 -17.15 -8.73
N ALA A 473 101.28 -16.09 -9.50
CA ALA A 473 100.25 -15.24 -10.08
C ALA A 473 99.82 -15.86 -11.42
N VAL A 474 98.55 -16.17 -11.56
CA VAL A 474 97.97 -16.88 -12.71
C VAL A 474 96.84 -16.04 -13.30
N LYS A 475 96.79 -15.98 -14.63
CA LYS A 475 95.70 -15.35 -15.37
C LYS A 475 95.35 -16.20 -16.59
N ASP A 476 94.07 -16.50 -16.75
CA ASP A 476 93.54 -17.32 -17.86
C ASP A 476 94.25 -18.68 -18.02
N GLY A 477 94.80 -19.22 -16.93
CA GLY A 477 95.56 -20.49 -16.90
C GLY A 477 97.07 -20.34 -17.11
N ASP A 478 97.56 -19.17 -17.49
CA ASP A 478 98.99 -18.89 -17.68
C ASP A 478 99.64 -18.31 -16.42
N VAL A 479 100.81 -18.83 -16.06
CA VAL A 479 101.60 -18.35 -14.92
C VAL A 479 102.39 -17.11 -15.33
N LEU A 480 102.09 -15.97 -14.71
CA LEU A 480 102.76 -14.70 -14.97
C LEU A 480 104.12 -14.61 -14.26
N PHE A 481 104.15 -14.86 -12.95
CA PHE A 481 105.36 -14.89 -12.14
C PHE A 481 105.16 -15.68 -10.84
N ARG A 482 106.27 -16.08 -10.20
CA ARG A 482 106.29 -16.91 -8.98
C ARG A 482 107.21 -16.32 -7.90
N THR A 483 107.06 -16.78 -6.66
CA THR A 483 108.00 -16.49 -5.54
C THR A 483 109.36 -17.18 -5.71
N ARG A 484 109.47 -18.22 -6.54
CA ARG A 484 110.77 -18.78 -6.97
C ARG A 484 111.30 -18.11 -8.24
N ALA A 485 112.49 -17.54 -8.13
CA ALA A 485 113.43 -17.41 -9.25
C ALA A 485 113.86 -18.80 -9.71
N ALA A 486 114.02 -19.00 -11.01
CA ALA A 486 114.56 -20.23 -11.57
C ALA A 486 115.89 -20.60 -10.88
N ALA A 487 115.94 -21.78 -10.26
CA ALA A 487 117.18 -22.53 -10.20
C ALA A 487 117.16 -23.48 -11.40
N SER A 488 117.98 -23.20 -12.41
CA SER A 488 118.40 -24.15 -13.43
C SER A 488 119.58 -23.57 -14.21
N PRO A 489 120.58 -24.37 -14.57
CA PRO A 489 121.37 -25.34 -13.79
C PRO A 489 122.59 -24.70 -13.10
#